data_AF-A0A8S3J9P4-F1
#
_entry.id   AF-A0A8S3J9P4-F1
#
_cell.length_a   1.000
_cell.length_b   1.000
_cell.length_c   1.000
_cell.angle_alpha   90.00
_cell.angle_beta   90.00
_cell.angle_gamma   90.00
#
_symmetry.space_group_name_H-M   'P 1'
#
loop_
_entity.id
_entity.type
_entity.pdbx_description
1 polymer ?
#
loop_
_entity_poly.entity_id
_entity_poly.type
_entity_poly.pdbx_seq_one_letter_code
_entity_poly.pdbx_strand_id
1 'polypeptide(L)'
;NYFDVLLDYYESVTSNQTLLNHIGKNLLHLVQLANNEQTKANIQNRLRQYHDSLSEQIENGKFCEIDSSFVVFFKLIAHLYPTSDFCHPITTPAVTSLVQAINHSSLKSLHSCRQALFLIDLVKQWVSKSHRYVPEVIVLLTKLIQLACPIEKSQYVITNSSKQI
;
A
#
# COMPACT_ATOMS: atom_id res chain seq x y z
N ASN A 1 22.73 -12.66 5.57
CA ASN A 1 22.17 -12.48 6.93
C ASN A 1 20.92 -13.31 7.08
N TYR A 2 20.74 -14.00 8.21
CA TYR A 2 19.56 -14.86 8.48
C TYR A 2 18.22 -14.10 8.34
N PHE A 3 18.20 -12.82 8.72
CA PHE A 3 17.02 -11.96 8.58
C PHE A 3 16.58 -11.76 7.12
N ASP A 4 17.53 -11.56 6.20
CA ASP A 4 17.20 -11.33 4.78
C ASP A 4 16.61 -12.59 4.14
N VAL A 5 17.15 -13.77 4.47
CA VAL A 5 16.61 -15.05 3.99
C VAL A 5 15.20 -15.29 4.53
N LEU A 6 14.93 -14.92 5.78
CA LEU A 6 13.59 -15.01 6.35
C LEU A 6 12.62 -14.01 5.71
N LEU A 7 13.09 -12.81 5.39
CA LEU A 7 12.27 -11.80 4.72
C LEU A 7 11.92 -12.24 3.29
N ASP A 8 12.90 -12.74 2.54
CA ASP A 8 12.68 -13.28 1.19
C ASP A 8 11.76 -14.51 1.22
N TYR A 9 11.93 -15.37 2.24
CA TYR A 9 11.04 -16.51 2.44
C TYR A 9 9.62 -16.06 2.78
N TYR A 10 9.46 -15.04 3.62
CA TYR A 10 8.15 -14.49 3.98
C TYR A 10 7.42 -13.90 2.77
N GLU A 11 8.14 -13.23 1.86
CA GLU A 11 7.58 -12.74 0.60
C GLU A 11 7.16 -13.89 -0.34
N SER A 12 7.93 -14.99 -0.36
CA SER A 12 7.61 -16.19 -1.15
C SER A 12 6.43 -17.00 -0.61
N VAL A 13 6.18 -16.97 0.70
CA VAL A 13 5.10 -17.71 1.35
C VAL A 13 3.85 -16.85 1.37
N THR A 14 3.10 -16.88 0.26
CA THR A 14 1.85 -16.12 0.13
C THR A 14 0.60 -16.97 0.45
N SER A 15 0.73 -18.30 0.50
CA SER A 15 -0.44 -19.21 0.53
C SER A 15 -0.93 -19.62 1.92
N ASN A 16 -0.07 -19.58 2.96
CA ASN A 16 -0.39 -20.12 4.29
C ASN A 16 -0.44 -19.03 5.37
N GLN A 17 -1.64 -18.56 5.70
CA GLN A 17 -1.86 -17.47 6.65
C GLN A 17 -1.35 -17.77 8.07
N THR A 18 -1.44 -19.03 8.53
CA THR A 18 -0.92 -19.44 9.85
C THR A 18 0.59 -19.32 9.90
N LEU A 19 1.28 -19.84 8.89
CA LEU A 19 2.74 -19.81 8.78
C LEU A 19 3.23 -18.36 8.65
N LEU A 20 2.54 -17.54 7.86
CA LEU A 20 2.81 -16.12 7.69
C LEU A 20 2.70 -15.36 9.04
N ASN A 21 1.69 -15.66 9.85
CA ASN A 21 1.58 -15.11 11.20
C ASN A 21 2.71 -15.58 12.14
N HIS A 22 3.13 -16.83 12.05
CA HIS A 22 4.24 -17.36 12.87
C HIS A 22 5.58 -16.73 12.48
N ILE A 23 5.89 -16.63 11.17
CA ILE A 23 7.10 -15.95 10.69
C ILE A 23 7.05 -14.47 11.07
N GLY A 24 5.91 -13.79 10.88
CA GLY A 24 5.77 -12.38 11.23
C GLY A 24 6.07 -12.11 12.72
N LYS A 25 5.62 -12.99 13.62
CA LYS A 25 5.95 -12.92 15.05
C LYS A 25 7.43 -13.17 15.33
N ASN A 26 8.04 -14.14 14.65
CA ASN A 26 9.47 -14.42 14.79
C ASN A 26 10.31 -13.25 14.27
N LEU A 27 9.94 -12.65 13.13
CA LEU A 27 10.57 -11.45 12.59
C LEU A 27 10.43 -10.28 13.56
N LEU A 28 9.26 -10.09 14.18
CA LEU A 28 9.06 -9.07 15.22
C LEU A 28 10.01 -9.29 16.41
N HIS A 29 10.09 -10.53 16.91
CA HIS A 29 10.98 -10.85 18.02
C HIS A 29 12.45 -10.64 17.65
N LEU A 30 12.85 -11.00 16.42
CA LEU A 30 14.21 -10.74 15.93
C LEU A 30 14.50 -9.25 15.78
N VAL A 31 13.55 -8.43 15.30
CA VAL A 31 13.73 -6.98 15.21
C VAL A 31 13.90 -6.36 16.60
N GLN A 32 13.11 -6.80 17.58
CA GLN A 32 13.17 -6.33 18.97
C GLN A 32 14.46 -6.77 19.68
N LEU A 33 14.91 -8.00 19.47
CA LEU A 33 16.14 -8.53 20.08
C LEU A 33 17.40 -8.01 19.40
N ALA A 34 17.38 -7.92 18.08
CA ALA A 34 18.56 -7.56 17.31
C ALA A 34 18.87 -6.08 17.46
N ASN A 35 17.86 -5.19 17.50
CA ASN A 35 18.00 -3.73 17.53
C ASN A 35 19.13 -3.17 16.64
N ASN A 36 19.47 -3.92 15.58
CA ASN A 36 20.68 -3.73 14.81
C ASN A 36 20.36 -2.71 13.73
N GLU A 37 21.19 -1.66 13.62
CA GLU A 37 21.18 -0.71 12.51
C GLU A 37 21.10 -1.42 11.15
N GLN A 38 21.73 -2.59 11.03
CA GLN A 38 21.73 -3.44 9.84
C GLN A 38 20.33 -3.94 9.44
N THR A 39 19.50 -4.34 10.41
CA THR A 39 18.14 -4.82 10.13
C THR A 39 17.24 -3.67 9.66
N LYS A 40 17.39 -2.49 10.26
CA LYS A 40 16.69 -1.27 9.81
C LYS A 40 17.12 -0.89 8.39
N ALA A 41 18.42 -0.88 8.13
CA ALA A 41 18.98 -0.58 6.81
C ALA A 41 18.48 -1.56 5.75
N ASN A 42 18.38 -2.85 6.05
CA ASN A 42 17.88 -3.86 5.12
C ASN A 42 16.39 -3.65 4.79
N ILE A 43 15.56 -3.35 5.80
CA ILE A 43 14.14 -3.03 5.57
C ILE A 43 14.00 -1.73 4.75
N GLN A 44 14.82 -0.71 5.02
CA GLN A 44 14.83 0.53 4.25
C GLN A 44 15.28 0.32 2.81
N ASN A 45 16.29 -0.51 2.58
CA ASN A 45 16.77 -0.87 1.25
C ASN A 45 15.69 -1.62 0.47
N ARG A 46 14.99 -2.57 1.09
CA ARG A 46 13.84 -3.26 0.49
C ARG A 46 12.71 -2.30 0.16
N LEU A 47 12.39 -1.39 1.07
CA LEU A 47 11.38 -0.36 0.84
C LEU A 47 11.76 0.55 -0.34
N ARG A 48 13.03 0.94 -0.45
CA ARG A 48 13.56 1.73 -1.56
C ARG A 48 13.43 0.96 -2.88
N GLN A 49 13.79 -0.31 -2.91
CA GLN A 49 13.63 -1.15 -4.12
C GLN A 49 12.18 -1.19 -4.63
N TYR A 50 11.22 -1.34 -3.71
CA TYR A 50 9.80 -1.25 -4.07
C TYR A 50 9.41 0.13 -4.58
N HIS A 51 9.88 1.21 -3.94
CA HIS A 51 9.61 2.57 -4.39
C HIS A 51 10.19 2.83 -5.79
N ASP A 52 11.44 2.44 -6.03
CA ASP A 52 12.13 2.63 -7.32
C ASP A 52 11.42 1.84 -8.44
N SER A 53 10.98 0.62 -8.14
CA SER A 53 10.18 -0.21 -9.05
C SER A 53 8.82 0.42 -9.37
N LEU A 54 8.17 1.04 -8.38
CA LEU A 54 6.93 1.78 -8.58
C LEU A 54 7.15 3.02 -9.45
N SER A 55 8.20 3.81 -9.18
CA SER A 55 8.52 4.99 -10.00
C SER A 55 8.84 4.60 -11.44
N GLU A 56 9.57 3.51 -11.66
CA GLU A 56 9.88 3.02 -13.00
C GLU A 56 8.61 2.59 -13.75
N GLN A 57 7.65 1.92 -13.09
CA GLN A 57 6.37 1.59 -13.70
C GLN A 57 5.57 2.84 -14.10
N ILE A 58 5.61 3.88 -13.25
CA ILE A 58 4.90 5.15 -13.49
C ILE A 58 5.54 5.92 -14.64
N GLU A 59 6.87 6.02 -14.69
CA GLU A 59 7.61 6.68 -15.76
C GLU A 59 7.37 6.01 -17.12
N ASN A 60 7.30 4.68 -17.13
CA ASN A 60 6.97 3.91 -18.32
C ASN A 60 5.48 4.01 -18.74
N GLY A 61 4.67 4.81 -18.04
CA GLY A 61 3.24 4.97 -18.30
C GLY A 61 2.43 3.69 -18.11
N LYS A 62 3.02 2.67 -17.46
CA LYS A 62 2.34 1.43 -17.13
C LYS A 62 1.50 1.66 -15.89
N PHE A 63 0.35 0.99 -15.84
CA PHE A 63 -0.40 0.93 -14.60
C PHE A 63 0.41 0.14 -13.57
N CYS A 64 0.33 0.57 -12.32
CA CYS A 64 1.00 -0.11 -11.24
C CYS A 64 0.37 -1.49 -11.04
N GLU A 65 1.11 -2.54 -11.41
CA GLU A 65 0.74 -3.92 -11.13
C GLU A 65 1.28 -4.27 -9.75
N ILE A 66 0.37 -4.52 -8.82
CA ILE A 66 0.71 -4.75 -7.43
C ILE A 66 0.96 -6.24 -7.25
N ASP A 67 2.22 -6.60 -7.04
CA ASP A 67 2.57 -7.98 -6.73
C ASP A 67 2.06 -8.37 -5.33
N SER A 68 1.78 -9.66 -5.14
CA SER A 68 1.32 -10.17 -3.85
C SER A 68 2.41 -10.02 -2.77
N SER A 69 3.68 -10.15 -3.18
CA SER A 69 4.87 -9.94 -2.35
C SER A 69 4.91 -8.54 -1.75
N PHE A 70 4.58 -7.52 -2.56
CA PHE A 70 4.47 -6.13 -2.12
C PHE A 70 3.48 -6.04 -0.96
N VAL A 71 2.26 -6.54 -1.13
CA VAL A 71 1.23 -6.37 -0.08
C VAL A 71 1.58 -7.11 1.21
N VAL A 72 2.18 -8.29 1.09
CA VAL A 72 2.66 -9.08 2.25
C VAL A 72 3.76 -8.33 3.00
N PHE A 73 4.70 -7.70 2.28
CA PHE A 73 5.76 -6.87 2.85
C PHE A 73 5.20 -5.64 3.59
N PHE A 74 4.26 -4.88 3.02
CA PHE A 74 3.65 -3.75 3.73
C PHE A 74 2.86 -4.21 4.94
N LYS A 75 2.16 -5.34 4.87
CA LYS A 75 1.46 -5.91 6.03
C LYS A 75 2.43 -6.28 7.15
N LEU A 76 3.62 -6.77 6.81
CA LEU A 76 4.69 -7.04 7.78
C LEU A 76 5.17 -5.74 8.43
N ILE A 77 5.46 -4.69 7.66
CA ILE A 77 5.90 -3.39 8.20
C ILE A 77 4.89 -2.86 9.22
N ALA A 78 3.59 -2.98 8.93
CA ALA A 78 2.50 -2.56 9.81
C ALA A 78 2.47 -3.31 11.15
N HIS A 79 3.01 -4.53 11.18
CA HIS A 79 3.13 -5.36 12.37
C HIS A 79 4.45 -5.13 13.12
N LEU A 80 5.53 -4.89 12.37
CA LEU A 80 6.88 -4.67 12.91
C LEU A 80 7.02 -3.31 13.59
N TYR A 81 6.44 -2.26 13.00
CA TYR A 81 6.58 -0.90 13.48
C TYR A 81 5.23 -0.33 13.91
N PRO A 82 5.16 0.38 15.05
CA PRO A 82 3.94 1.07 15.44
C PRO A 82 3.57 2.10 14.36
N THR A 83 2.35 1.99 13.82
CA THR A 83 1.82 2.93 12.83
C THR A 83 1.34 4.25 13.45
N SER A 84 1.38 4.37 14.78
CA SER A 84 0.95 5.56 15.52
C SER A 84 1.97 6.70 15.49
N ASP A 85 3.24 6.42 15.15
CA ASP A 85 4.29 7.43 15.21
C ASP A 85 4.16 8.46 14.09
N PHE A 86 4.32 9.74 14.46
CA PHE A 86 4.12 10.88 13.57
C PHE A 86 5.09 10.85 12.38
N CYS A 87 6.38 10.58 12.65
CA CYS A 87 7.45 10.46 11.66
C CYS A 87 8.39 9.31 12.04
N HIS A 88 8.15 8.12 11.49
CA HIS A 88 9.07 6.98 11.64
C HIS A 88 9.80 6.76 10.32
N PRO A 89 11.14 6.58 10.32
CA PRO A 89 11.97 6.53 9.09
C PRO A 89 11.67 5.36 8.15
N ILE A 90 10.81 4.43 8.57
CA ILE A 90 10.35 3.29 7.78
C ILE A 90 8.86 3.41 7.46
N THR A 91 8.05 3.87 8.41
CA THR A 91 6.57 3.88 8.28
C THR A 91 6.10 5.00 7.35
N THR A 92 6.69 6.20 7.45
CA THR A 92 6.33 7.32 6.58
C THR A 92 6.59 7.03 5.10
N PRO A 93 7.81 6.62 4.67
CA PRO A 93 8.04 6.28 3.27
C PRO A 93 7.18 5.09 2.82
N ALA A 94 6.83 4.17 3.71
CA ALA A 94 5.95 3.07 3.37
C ALA A 94 4.50 3.50 3.08
N VAL A 95 3.95 4.42 3.88
CA VAL A 95 2.64 5.01 3.57
C VAL A 95 2.68 5.75 2.24
N THR A 96 3.73 6.52 1.97
CA THR A 96 3.87 7.26 0.71
C THR A 96 3.88 6.31 -0.50
N SER A 97 4.66 5.22 -0.44
CA SER A 97 4.67 4.22 -1.52
C SER A 97 3.31 3.54 -1.72
N LEU A 98 2.56 3.27 -0.65
CA LEU A 98 1.19 2.73 -0.73
C LEU A 98 0.22 3.70 -1.40
N VAL A 99 0.28 4.99 -1.04
CA VAL A 99 -0.57 6.03 -1.62
C VAL A 99 -0.26 6.22 -3.11
N GLN A 100 1.03 6.18 -3.47
CA GLN A 100 1.48 6.23 -4.86
C GLN A 100 0.97 5.02 -5.65
N ALA A 101 1.06 3.80 -5.10
CA ALA A 101 0.51 2.60 -5.74
C ALA A 101 -1.02 2.70 -5.94
N ILE A 102 -1.75 3.25 -4.96
CA ILE A 102 -3.21 3.48 -5.07
C ILE A 102 -3.54 4.45 -6.20
N ASN A 103 -2.83 5.58 -6.29
CA ASN A 103 -3.06 6.61 -7.30
C ASN A 103 -2.86 6.10 -8.73
N HIS A 104 -1.89 5.21 -8.94
CA HIS A 104 -1.51 4.67 -10.25
C HIS A 104 -2.09 3.27 -10.54
N SER A 105 -2.98 2.76 -9.68
CA SER A 105 -3.64 1.47 -9.89
C SER A 105 -4.59 1.49 -11.08
N SER A 106 -4.53 0.45 -11.93
CA SER A 106 -5.50 0.24 -13.01
C SER A 106 -6.79 -0.32 -12.47
N LEU A 107 -7.94 0.23 -12.89
CA LEU A 107 -9.25 -0.38 -12.62
C LEU A 107 -9.86 -1.05 -13.87
N LYS A 108 -9.01 -1.50 -14.80
CA LYS A 108 -9.46 -2.09 -16.08
C LYS A 108 -9.90 -3.56 -15.97
N SER A 109 -9.42 -4.29 -14.96
CA SER A 109 -9.72 -5.72 -14.78
C SER A 109 -10.31 -6.00 -13.41
N LEU A 110 -11.12 -7.06 -13.28
CA LEU A 110 -11.62 -7.53 -11.99
C LEU A 110 -10.48 -7.89 -11.03
N HIS A 111 -9.37 -8.41 -11.55
CA HIS A 111 -8.19 -8.73 -10.75
C HIS A 111 -7.58 -7.46 -10.15
N SER A 112 -7.38 -6.43 -10.97
CA SER A 112 -6.84 -5.15 -10.51
C SER A 112 -7.79 -4.43 -9.55
N CYS A 113 -9.11 -4.56 -9.72
CA CYS A 113 -10.09 -4.06 -8.75
C CYS A 113 -9.97 -4.75 -7.39
N ARG A 114 -9.75 -6.08 -7.37
CA ARG A 114 -9.52 -6.82 -6.12
C ARG A 114 -8.22 -6.39 -5.43
N GLN A 115 -7.14 -6.22 -6.20
CA GLN A 115 -5.87 -5.71 -5.68
C GLN A 115 -6.02 -4.30 -5.10
N ALA A 116 -6.71 -3.40 -5.81
CA ALA A 116 -6.97 -2.03 -5.36
C ALA A 116 -7.80 -2.00 -4.06
N LEU A 117 -8.85 -2.83 -3.94
CA LEU A 117 -9.62 -2.98 -2.71
C LEU A 117 -8.78 -3.51 -1.54
N PHE A 118 -7.86 -4.44 -1.82
CA PHE A 118 -6.97 -4.98 -0.80
C PHE A 118 -5.95 -3.93 -0.31
N LEU A 119 -5.44 -3.08 -1.20
CA LEU A 119 -4.63 -1.93 -0.81
C LEU A 119 -5.41 -0.93 0.05
N ILE A 120 -6.68 -0.66 -0.29
CA ILE A 120 -7.55 0.20 0.53
C ILE A 120 -7.70 -0.37 1.94
N ASP A 121 -7.93 -1.68 2.07
CA ASP A 121 -8.04 -2.33 3.38
C ASP A 121 -6.73 -2.22 4.18
N LEU A 122 -5.58 -2.40 3.52
CA LEU A 122 -4.28 -2.24 4.15
C LEU A 122 -4.08 -0.79 4.64
N VAL A 123 -4.34 0.22 3.81
CA VAL A 123 -4.24 1.63 4.22
C VAL A 123 -5.20 1.94 5.36
N LYS A 124 -6.42 1.41 5.33
CA LYS A 124 -7.38 1.55 6.42
C LYS A 124 -6.83 1.00 7.73
N GLN A 125 -6.14 -0.14 7.73
CA GLN A 125 -5.53 -0.70 8.95
C GLN A 125 -4.44 0.22 9.54
N TRP A 126 -3.66 0.89 8.69
CA TRP A 126 -2.61 1.83 9.11
C TRP A 126 -3.19 3.15 9.62
N VAL A 127 -4.19 3.66 8.90
CA VAL A 127 -4.85 4.92 9.18
C VAL A 127 -5.77 4.82 10.40
N SER A 128 -6.45 3.70 10.61
CA SER A 128 -7.32 3.48 11.77
C SER A 128 -6.58 3.68 13.10
N LYS A 129 -5.32 3.25 13.16
CA LYS A 129 -4.47 3.43 14.34
C LYS A 129 -3.95 4.87 14.52
N SER A 130 -3.90 5.66 13.46
CA SER A 130 -3.31 7.01 13.45
C SER A 130 -4.33 8.14 13.24
N HIS A 131 -5.59 7.82 12.97
CA HIS A 131 -6.70 8.72 12.62
C HIS A 131 -6.38 9.73 11.50
N ARG A 132 -5.48 9.39 10.59
CA ARG A 132 -5.10 10.25 9.45
C ARG A 132 -6.20 10.26 8.37
N TYR A 133 -6.21 11.28 7.52
CA TYR A 133 -7.09 11.31 6.34
C TYR A 133 -6.25 11.12 5.08
N VAL A 134 -6.64 10.16 4.22
CA VAL A 134 -5.95 9.85 2.95
C VAL A 134 -6.94 10.06 1.80
N PRO A 135 -6.92 11.23 1.14
CA PRO A 135 -7.91 11.58 0.11
C PRO A 135 -7.90 10.63 -1.09
N GLU A 136 -6.75 10.02 -1.40
CA GLU A 136 -6.56 9.11 -2.54
C GLU A 136 -7.43 7.86 -2.44
N VAL A 137 -7.66 7.36 -1.21
CA VAL A 137 -8.55 6.22 -0.95
C VAL A 137 -9.99 6.55 -1.34
N ILE A 138 -10.46 7.77 -1.03
CA ILE A 138 -11.81 8.22 -1.38
C ILE A 138 -11.96 8.35 -2.90
N VAL A 139 -10.95 8.88 -3.57
CA VAL A 139 -10.92 8.99 -5.03
C VAL A 139 -10.98 7.60 -5.67
N LEU A 140 -10.20 6.63 -5.18
CA LEU A 140 -10.20 5.27 -5.69
C LEU A 140 -11.55 4.57 -5.46
N LEU A 141 -12.13 4.70 -4.26
CA LEU A 141 -13.47 4.16 -3.95
C LEU A 141 -14.55 4.75 -4.85
N THR A 142 -14.49 6.07 -5.09
CA THR A 142 -15.43 6.74 -6.00
C THR A 142 -15.32 6.18 -7.42
N LYS A 143 -14.09 5.96 -7.92
CA LYS A 143 -13.87 5.33 -9.23
C LYS A 143 -14.40 3.89 -9.28
N LEU A 144 -14.23 3.09 -8.21
CA LEU A 144 -14.76 1.73 -8.12
C LEU A 144 -16.29 1.72 -8.13
N ILE A 145 -16.93 2.63 -7.41
CA ILE A 145 -18.40 2.76 -7.39
C ILE A 145 -18.91 3.20 -8.77
N GLN A 146 -18.24 4.14 -9.44
CA GLN A 146 -18.56 4.55 -10.80
C GLN A 146 -18.39 3.42 -11.83
N LEU A 147 -17.45 2.50 -11.61
CA LEU A 147 -17.30 1.32 -12.46
C LEU A 147 -18.42 0.30 -12.22
N ALA A 148 -18.83 0.13 -10.97
CA ALA A 148 -19.89 -0.80 -10.59
C ALA A 148 -21.30 -0.30 -10.94
N CYS A 149 -21.50 1.02 -10.97
CA CYS A 149 -22.75 1.66 -11.35
C CYS A 149 -22.56 2.35 -12.71
N PRO A 150 -23.05 1.78 -13.82
CA PRO A 150 -23.07 2.46 -15.11
C PRO A 150 -24.11 3.58 -15.04
N ILE A 151 -23.75 4.69 -14.41
CA ILE A 151 -24.52 5.93 -14.49
C ILE A 151 -24.31 6.40 -15.92
N GLU A 152 -25.34 6.32 -16.76
CA GLU A 152 -25.36 7.08 -18.01
C GLU A 152 -24.93 8.50 -17.67
N LYS A 153 -23.90 9.01 -18.35
CA LYS A 153 -23.39 10.37 -18.17
C LYS A 153 -24.51 11.36 -18.50
N SER A 154 -25.46 11.53 -17.59
CA SER A 154 -26.36 12.67 -17.54
C SER A 154 -25.44 13.84 -17.25
N GLN A 155 -25.30 14.68 -18.27
CA GLN A 155 -24.59 15.94 -18.20
C GLN A 155 -25.15 16.70 -17.00
N TYR A 156 -24.44 16.70 -15.87
CA TYR A 156 -24.56 17.79 -14.91
C TYR A 156 -23.93 19.00 -15.59
N VAL A 157 -24.69 19.60 -16.50
CA VAL A 157 -24.49 20.99 -16.91
C VAL A 157 -24.58 21.78 -15.61
N ILE A 158 -23.44 22.16 -15.06
CA ILE A 158 -23.38 23.24 -14.09
C ILE A 158 -23.80 24.47 -14.90
N THR A 159 -25.11 24.71 -15.00
CA THR A 159 -25.63 26.01 -15.39
C THR A 159 -25.27 26.95 -14.25
N ASN A 160 -24.07 27.53 -14.32
CA ASN A 160 -23.75 28.76 -13.60
C ASN A 160 -24.63 29.86 -14.20
N SER A 161 -25.87 29.93 -13.72
CA SER A 161 -26.72 31.09 -13.83
C SER A 161 -26.08 32.22 -13.03
N SER A 162 -25.37 33.12 -13.71
CA SER A 162 -25.34 34.57 -13.41
C SER A 162 -24.19 35.27 -14.12
N LYS A 163 -24.50 35.99 -15.21
CA LYS A 163 -23.98 37.34 -15.52
C LYS A 163 -24.66 37.90 -16.77
N GLN A 164 -25.84 38.48 -16.59
CA GLN A 164 -26.36 39.58 -17.40
C GLN A 164 -27.21 40.47 -16.49
N ILE A 165 -26.59 41.55 -16.01
CA ILE A 165 -27.22 42.87 -15.82
C ILE A 165 -26.18 43.87 -16.32
#